data_AF-A0A336KZ15-F1
#
_entry.id   AF-A0A336KZ15-F1
#
_cell.length_a   1.000
_cell.length_b   1.000
_cell.length_c   1.000
_cell.angle_alpha   90.00
_cell.angle_beta   90.00
_cell.angle_gamma   90.00
#
_symmetry.space_group_name_H-M   'P 1'
#
loop_
_entity.id
_entity.type
_entity.pdbx_description
1 polymer ?
#
loop_
_entity_poly.entity_id
_entity_poly.type
_entity_poly.pdbx_seq_one_letter_code
_entity_poly.pdbx_strand_id
1 'polypeptide(L)'
;MKITYKYPFFIINRCECEYGLCGRGCAYVDYCAGVNVCENGGHCIETCDEGTDYFCNCTFGYTGKNCTEQVAIESKGPSTTDIALIVIPVVIGLLALLGILMGTLLVMARNKRATRGTYSPSAQEYCNPRLEMDNVLKPPPEERLI
;
A
#
# COMPACT_ATOMS: atom_id res chain seq x y z
N MET A 1 52.84 -20.63 24.24
CA MET A 1 51.77 -20.67 25.27
C MET A 1 52.28 -20.05 26.56
N LYS A 2 51.82 -18.85 26.89
CA LYS A 2 52.11 -18.19 28.17
C LYS A 2 50.82 -18.15 28.99
N ILE A 3 50.95 -18.38 30.30
CA ILE A 3 49.83 -18.35 31.24
C ILE A 3 49.92 -17.02 31.98
N THR A 4 48.90 -16.19 31.82
CA THR A 4 48.79 -14.85 32.42
C THR A 4 47.28 -14.59 32.55
N TYR A 5 46.64 -14.32 33.70
CA TYR A 5 46.94 -13.43 34.83
C TYR A 5 46.16 -13.83 36.12
N LYS A 6 46.54 -13.10 37.18
CA LYS A 6 46.15 -13.11 38.60
C LYS A 6 44.92 -12.23 38.88
N TYR A 7 43.84 -12.82 39.37
CA TYR A 7 42.81 -12.15 40.18
C TYR A 7 42.96 -12.60 41.65
N PRO A 8 42.67 -11.76 42.67
CA PRO A 8 43.00 -12.08 44.06
C PRO A 8 42.25 -13.29 44.65
N PHE A 9 41.25 -13.87 43.96
CA PHE A 9 40.42 -14.96 44.49
C PHE A 9 40.03 -16.11 43.53
N PHE A 10 40.36 -16.07 42.24
CA PHE A 10 40.04 -17.15 41.28
C PHE A 10 41.16 -17.35 40.26
N ILE A 11 41.58 -18.61 40.06
CA ILE A 11 42.51 -19.01 38.99
C ILE A 11 41.67 -19.40 37.78
N ILE A 12 41.70 -18.59 36.73
CA ILE A 12 41.14 -18.93 35.43
C ILE A 12 42.31 -19.35 34.53
N ASN A 13 42.37 -20.63 34.14
CA ASN A 13 43.35 -21.10 33.17
C ASN A 13 42.96 -20.63 31.78
N ARG A 14 43.39 -19.42 31.39
CA ARG A 14 43.29 -18.94 30.01
C ARG A 14 44.64 -19.15 29.32
N CYS A 15 44.65 -19.92 28.24
CA CYS A 15 45.82 -20.04 27.38
C CYS A 15 45.85 -18.81 26.46
N GLU A 16 46.95 -18.06 26.47
CA GLU A 16 47.18 -17.00 25.50
C GLU A 16 47.99 -17.58 24.33
N CYS A 17 47.47 -17.37 23.13
CA CYS A 17 48.06 -17.86 21.90
C CYS A 17 49.16 -16.93 21.39
N GLU A 18 50.06 -17.47 20.55
CA GLU A 18 51.00 -16.65 19.80
C GLU A 18 50.21 -15.67 18.90
N TYR A 19 50.80 -14.52 18.58
CA TYR A 19 50.13 -13.51 17.75
C TYR A 19 49.64 -14.10 16.42
N GLY A 20 48.36 -13.91 16.09
CA GLY A 20 47.75 -14.47 14.88
C GLY A 20 47.15 -15.86 15.03
N LEU A 21 47.09 -16.42 16.25
CA LEU A 21 46.44 -17.71 16.52
C LEU A 21 45.38 -17.61 17.61
N CYS A 22 44.38 -18.49 17.57
CA CYS A 22 43.24 -18.51 18.47
C CYS A 22 42.67 -19.93 18.67
N GLY A 23 41.65 -20.04 19.53
CA GLY A 23 40.92 -21.28 19.81
C GLY A 23 41.61 -22.21 20.82
N ARG A 24 40.98 -23.36 21.08
CA ARG A 24 41.50 -24.34 22.06
C ARG A 24 42.81 -24.94 21.55
N GLY A 25 43.91 -24.65 22.24
CA GLY A 25 45.24 -25.13 21.85
C GLY A 25 45.91 -24.33 20.73
N CYS A 26 45.38 -23.15 20.36
CA CYS A 26 45.96 -22.25 19.37
C CYS A 26 46.13 -22.89 17.98
N ALA A 27 45.17 -23.73 17.59
CA ALA A 27 45.19 -24.48 16.33
C ALA A 27 44.65 -23.68 15.13
N TYR A 28 43.95 -22.58 15.38
CA TYR A 28 43.27 -21.78 14.36
C TYR A 28 43.94 -20.43 14.19
N VAL A 29 43.89 -19.88 12.98
CA VAL A 29 44.38 -18.54 12.64
C VAL A 29 43.37 -17.49 13.07
N ASP A 30 43.87 -16.44 13.73
CA ASP A 30 43.10 -15.26 14.09
C ASP A 30 43.12 -14.25 12.93
N TYR A 31 41.96 -14.06 12.29
CA TYR A 31 41.80 -13.08 11.20
C TYR A 31 41.83 -11.63 11.69
N CYS A 32 41.50 -11.36 12.95
CA CYS A 32 41.47 -10.03 13.53
C CYS A 32 42.86 -9.53 13.96
N ALA A 33 43.81 -10.43 14.20
CA ALA A 33 45.17 -10.05 14.60
C ALA A 33 46.00 -9.46 13.46
N GLY A 34 45.72 -9.76 12.19
CA GLY A 34 46.57 -9.34 11.07
C GLY A 34 46.17 -8.00 10.46
N VAL A 35 45.00 -7.99 9.82
CA VAL A 35 44.48 -6.90 9.01
C VAL A 35 43.11 -6.51 9.57
N ASN A 36 42.79 -5.22 9.55
CA ASN A 36 41.42 -4.78 9.85
C ASN A 36 40.50 -5.28 8.74
N VAL A 37 39.84 -6.43 8.98
CA VAL A 37 38.88 -7.02 8.04
C VAL A 37 37.53 -6.29 8.07
N CYS A 38 37.23 -5.66 9.21
CA CYS A 38 36.02 -4.87 9.40
C CYS A 38 36.29 -3.41 9.00
N GLU A 39 35.54 -2.94 8.01
CA GLU A 39 35.62 -1.57 7.50
C GLU A 39 34.69 -0.63 8.29
N ASN A 40 34.79 0.67 7.99
CA ASN A 40 33.89 1.71 8.51
C ASN A 40 33.79 1.80 10.05
N GLY A 41 34.86 1.40 10.76
CA GLY A 41 34.90 1.42 12.22
C GLY A 41 34.22 0.22 12.89
N GLY A 42 33.92 -0.84 12.14
CA GLY A 42 33.45 -2.10 12.70
C GLY A 42 34.50 -2.77 13.61
N HIS A 43 34.03 -3.43 14.68
CA HIS A 43 34.89 -4.17 15.60
C HIS A 43 35.03 -5.63 15.16
N CYS A 44 36.28 -6.08 14.91
CA CYS A 44 36.56 -7.47 14.60
C CYS A 44 36.53 -8.33 15.85
N ILE A 45 35.85 -9.46 15.77
CA ILE A 45 35.75 -10.48 16.82
C ILE A 45 36.16 -11.82 16.21
N GLU A 46 37.16 -12.46 16.80
CA GLU A 46 37.63 -13.77 16.36
C GLU A 46 36.66 -14.89 16.75
N THR A 47 36.40 -15.83 15.83
CA THR A 47 35.52 -16.98 16.07
C THR A 47 36.30 -18.26 15.81
N CYS A 48 36.82 -18.87 16.89
CA CYS A 48 37.80 -19.97 16.80
C CYS A 48 37.39 -21.23 17.57
N ASP A 49 36.08 -21.51 17.62
CA ASP A 49 35.53 -22.66 18.36
C ASP A 49 35.64 -23.98 17.58
N GLU A 50 35.32 -23.97 16.28
CA GLU A 50 35.32 -25.18 15.43
C GLU A 50 36.10 -25.00 14.11
N GLY A 51 36.76 -23.84 13.92
CA GLY A 51 37.42 -23.48 12.66
C GLY A 51 38.04 -22.09 12.71
N THR A 52 38.50 -21.62 11.54
CA THR A 52 38.96 -20.24 11.34
C THR A 52 37.81 -19.40 10.78
N ASP A 53 37.17 -18.56 11.60
CA ASP A 53 36.19 -17.57 11.16
C ASP A 53 36.29 -16.27 11.99
N TYR A 54 35.56 -15.24 11.60
CA TYR A 54 35.47 -13.96 12.29
C TYR A 54 34.07 -13.36 12.14
N PHE A 55 33.74 -12.44 13.03
CA PHE A 55 32.53 -11.66 12.96
C PHE A 55 32.86 -10.17 13.13
N CYS A 56 32.29 -9.33 12.25
CA CYS A 56 32.42 -7.89 12.37
C CYS A 56 31.18 -7.31 13.05
N ASN A 57 31.38 -6.69 14.21
CA ASN A 57 30.36 -5.88 14.86
C ASN A 57 30.32 -4.50 14.21
N CYS A 58 29.38 -4.29 13.30
CA CYS A 58 29.27 -3.08 12.50
C CYS A 58 28.69 -1.90 13.29
N THR A 59 29.18 -0.70 12.98
CA THR A 59 28.66 0.56 13.50
C THR A 59 27.31 0.92 12.86
N PHE A 60 26.59 1.84 13.49
CA PHE A 60 25.29 2.31 12.99
C PHE A 60 25.39 2.78 11.53
N GLY A 61 24.47 2.31 10.68
CA GLY A 61 24.44 2.65 9.27
C GLY A 61 25.28 1.74 8.36
N TYR A 62 25.94 0.70 8.90
CA TYR A 62 26.71 -0.27 8.11
C TYR A 62 26.29 -1.72 8.40
N THR A 63 26.44 -2.58 7.40
CA THR A 63 26.06 -4.00 7.40
C THR A 63 26.98 -4.81 6.47
N GLY A 64 26.73 -6.12 6.38
CA GLY A 64 27.54 -7.08 5.63
C GLY A 64 28.67 -7.69 6.46
N LYS A 65 29.31 -8.76 5.94
CA LYS A 65 30.35 -9.53 6.65
C LYS A 65 31.53 -8.66 7.12
N ASN A 66 31.86 -7.63 6.36
CA ASN A 66 32.99 -6.72 6.60
C ASN A 66 32.54 -5.28 6.90
N CYS A 67 31.25 -5.03 7.16
CA CYS A 67 30.71 -3.69 7.37
C CYS A 67 30.92 -2.72 6.19
N THR A 68 31.03 -3.24 4.97
CA THR A 68 31.25 -2.45 3.75
C THR A 68 29.96 -1.89 3.16
N GLU A 69 28.83 -2.54 3.45
CA GLU A 69 27.53 -2.15 2.92
C GLU A 69 26.91 -1.10 3.84
N GLN A 70 26.35 -0.04 3.29
CA GLN A 70 25.56 0.88 4.09
C GLN A 70 24.19 0.28 4.31
N VAL A 71 23.71 0.30 5.55
CA VAL A 71 22.29 0.15 5.82
C VAL A 71 21.65 1.37 5.16
N ALA A 72 21.14 1.17 3.94
CA ALA A 72 20.09 2.01 3.43
C ALA A 72 19.00 1.90 4.49
N ILE A 73 18.97 2.87 5.41
CA ILE A 73 17.75 3.21 6.08
C ILE A 73 16.87 3.51 4.89
N GLU A 74 16.08 2.51 4.50
CA GLU A 74 14.86 2.76 3.81
C GLU A 74 14.11 3.67 4.78
N SER A 75 14.36 4.97 4.66
CA SER A 75 13.27 5.87 4.38
C SER A 75 12.59 5.33 3.12
N LYS A 76 11.93 4.17 3.25
CA LYS A 76 10.62 3.96 2.71
C LYS A 76 9.71 4.96 3.44
N GLY A 77 9.98 6.25 3.22
CA GLY A 77 8.88 7.13 2.92
C GLY A 77 8.14 6.45 1.76
N PRO A 78 6.81 6.52 1.74
CA PRO A 78 5.96 5.68 0.90
C PRO A 78 6.54 5.68 -0.51
N SER A 79 7.05 4.52 -0.94
CA SER A 79 7.62 4.43 -2.26
C SER A 79 6.51 4.79 -3.25
N THR A 80 6.83 5.52 -4.31
CA THR A 80 5.82 5.99 -5.28
C THR A 80 4.97 4.84 -5.85
N THR A 81 5.54 3.63 -5.83
CA THR A 81 4.87 2.35 -6.11
C THR A 81 3.79 1.98 -5.09
N ASP A 82 4.00 2.21 -3.79
CA ASP A 82 3.00 1.94 -2.74
C ASP A 82 1.82 2.93 -2.81
N ILE A 83 2.11 4.19 -3.18
CA ILE A 83 1.08 5.22 -3.37
C ILE A 83 0.23 4.92 -4.61
N ALA A 84 0.85 4.45 -5.70
CA ALA A 84 0.16 4.10 -6.95
C ALA A 84 -0.92 3.02 -6.75
N LEU A 85 -0.71 2.06 -5.84
CA LEU A 85 -1.68 1.01 -5.51
C LEU A 85 -2.99 1.55 -4.94
N ILE A 86 -2.96 2.70 -4.25
CA ILE A 86 -4.15 3.32 -3.66
C ILE A 86 -4.81 4.29 -4.64
N VAL A 87 -4.01 5.05 -5.40
CA VAL A 87 -4.53 6.08 -6.31
C VAL A 87 -5.27 5.48 -7.50
N ILE A 88 -4.76 4.38 -8.08
CA ILE A 88 -5.37 3.72 -9.25
C ILE A 88 -6.83 3.27 -9.00
N PRO A 89 -7.16 2.49 -7.96
CA PRO A 89 -8.53 2.03 -7.73
C PRO A 89 -9.49 3.19 -7.40
N VAL A 90 -9.01 4.23 -6.71
CA VAL A 90 -9.84 5.41 -6.41
C VAL A 90 -10.19 6.16 -7.68
N VAL A 91 -9.22 6.41 -8.57
CA VAL A 91 -9.47 7.10 -9.85
C VAL A 91 -10.40 6.27 -10.74
N ILE A 92 -10.19 4.95 -10.84
CA ILE A 92 -11.07 4.05 -11.61
C ILE A 92 -12.49 4.08 -11.04
N GLY A 93 -12.65 4.02 -9.71
CA GLY A 93 -13.94 4.11 -9.04
C GLY A 93 -14.66 5.43 -9.35
N LEU A 94 -13.96 6.56 -9.29
CA LEU A 94 -14.52 7.88 -9.61
C LEU A 94 -14.95 7.97 -11.08
N LEU A 95 -14.13 7.49 -12.02
CA LEU A 95 -14.47 7.47 -13.44
C LEU A 95 -15.67 6.56 -13.73
N ALA A 96 -15.77 5.41 -13.07
CA ALA A 96 -16.92 4.52 -13.20
C ALA A 96 -18.20 5.15 -12.65
N LEU A 97 -18.15 5.80 -11.47
CA LEU A 97 -19.29 6.51 -10.90
C LEU A 97 -19.74 7.67 -11.78
N LEU A 98 -18.80 8.46 -12.32
CA LEU A 98 -19.10 9.52 -13.28
C LEU A 98 -19.69 8.98 -14.58
N GLY A 99 -19.17 7.87 -15.10
CA GLY A 99 -19.68 7.19 -16.28
C GLY A 99 -21.09 6.64 -16.10
N ILE A 100 -21.38 6.01 -14.96
CA ILE A 100 -22.71 5.51 -14.60
C ILE A 100 -23.68 6.68 -14.45
N LEU A 101 -23.31 7.75 -13.74
CA LEU A 101 -24.15 8.94 -13.59
C LEU A 101 -24.42 9.62 -14.94
N MET A 102 -23.40 9.80 -15.77
CA MET A 102 -23.56 10.34 -17.12
C MET A 102 -24.46 9.43 -17.97
N GLY A 103 -24.28 8.11 -17.89
CA GLY A 103 -25.10 7.12 -18.58
C GLY A 103 -26.57 7.18 -18.17
N THR A 104 -26.86 7.21 -16.86
CA THR A 104 -28.24 7.35 -16.38
C THR A 104 -28.84 8.70 -16.75
N LEU A 105 -28.07 9.79 -16.71
CA LEU A 105 -28.53 11.10 -17.16
C LEU A 105 -28.80 11.13 -18.66
N LEU A 106 -27.96 10.50 -19.49
CA LEU A 106 -28.19 10.38 -20.93
C LEU A 106 -29.42 9.50 -21.23
N VAL A 107 -29.58 8.39 -20.52
CA VAL A 107 -30.78 7.54 -20.62
C VAL A 107 -32.01 8.29 -20.14
N MET A 108 -31.96 8.99 -19.02
CA MET A 108 -33.06 9.84 -18.54
C MET A 108 -33.32 11.00 -19.49
N ALA A 109 -32.32 11.60 -20.12
CA ALA A 109 -32.52 12.66 -21.11
C ALA A 109 -33.14 12.11 -22.39
N ARG A 110 -32.71 10.93 -22.86
CA ARG A 110 -33.32 10.22 -24.00
C ARG A 110 -34.74 9.74 -23.67
N ASN A 111 -34.95 9.20 -22.48
CA ASN A 111 -36.26 8.74 -22.01
C ASN A 111 -37.17 9.93 -21.71
N LYS A 112 -36.66 11.04 -21.20
CA LYS A 112 -37.44 12.28 -21.03
C LYS A 112 -37.82 12.88 -22.38
N ARG A 113 -36.98 12.71 -23.41
CA ARG A 113 -37.36 12.98 -24.80
C ARG A 113 -38.42 11.98 -25.30
N ALA A 114 -38.47 10.74 -24.79
CA ALA A 114 -39.50 9.75 -25.11
C ALA A 114 -40.82 9.95 -24.32
N THR A 115 -40.78 10.48 -23.08
CA THR A 115 -41.98 10.79 -22.26
C THR A 115 -42.57 12.16 -22.57
N ARG A 116 -41.84 13.01 -23.31
CA ARG A 116 -42.46 14.03 -24.15
C ARG A 116 -42.91 13.37 -25.44
N GLY A 117 -43.94 12.53 -25.33
CA GLY A 117 -44.76 12.24 -26.49
C GLY A 117 -45.13 13.58 -27.11
N THR A 118 -44.88 13.75 -28.40
CA THR A 118 -45.71 14.63 -29.19
C THR A 118 -47.13 14.13 -29.01
N TYR A 119 -47.85 14.67 -28.03
CA TYR A 119 -49.29 14.58 -27.99
C TYR A 119 -49.75 15.17 -29.32
N SER A 120 -50.17 14.30 -30.24
CA SER A 120 -50.70 14.68 -31.54
C SER A 120 -52.22 14.73 -31.38
N PRO A 121 -52.83 15.93 -31.29
CA PRO A 121 -54.26 16.08 -30.99
C PRO A 121 -55.15 15.40 -32.06
N SER A 122 -54.63 15.28 -33.28
CA SER A 122 -55.33 14.70 -34.44
C SER A 122 -55.61 13.20 -34.34
N ALA A 123 -54.76 12.43 -33.66
CA ALA A 123 -54.99 10.99 -33.50
C ALA A 123 -56.11 10.69 -32.49
N GLN A 124 -56.32 11.62 -31.55
CA GLN A 124 -57.38 11.52 -30.55
C GLN A 124 -58.73 12.04 -31.07
N GLU A 125 -58.72 12.93 -32.06
CA GLU A 125 -59.93 13.30 -32.82
C GLU A 125 -60.44 12.15 -33.70
N TYR A 126 -59.57 11.30 -34.25
CA TYR A 126 -59.96 10.20 -35.15
C TYR A 126 -60.61 9.00 -34.44
N CYS A 127 -60.29 8.78 -33.16
CA CYS A 127 -60.79 7.62 -32.38
C CYS A 127 -61.73 7.98 -31.24
N ASN A 128 -62.30 9.19 -31.21
CA ASN A 128 -63.38 9.46 -30.26
C ASN A 128 -64.69 8.83 -30.79
N PRO A 129 -65.33 7.89 -30.08
CA PRO A 129 -66.67 7.46 -30.45
C PRO A 129 -67.58 8.70 -30.43
N ARG A 130 -68.22 8.98 -31.57
CA ARG A 130 -69.14 10.10 -31.75
C ARG A 130 -70.25 9.98 -30.69
N LEU A 131 -70.12 10.71 -29.59
CA LEU A 131 -71.18 10.85 -28.60
C LEU A 131 -72.32 11.61 -29.27
N GLU A 132 -73.44 10.93 -29.48
CA GLU A 132 -74.71 11.58 -29.76
C GLU A 132 -74.99 12.55 -28.61
N MET A 133 -75.06 13.85 -28.92
CA MET A 133 -75.59 14.81 -27.97
C MET A 133 -77.10 14.74 -28.04
N ASP A 134 -77.69 14.01 -27.10
CA ASP A 134 -79.12 14.12 -26.84
C ASP A 134 -79.44 15.55 -26.41
N ASN A 135 -80.38 16.16 -27.13
CA ASN A 135 -80.88 17.52 -26.92
C ASN A 135 -81.50 17.68 -25.53
N VAL A 136 -80.68 18.06 -24.55
CA VAL A 136 -81.16 18.63 -23.28
C VAL A 136 -81.15 20.15 -23.41
N LEU A 137 -82.07 20.69 -24.23
CA LEU A 137 -82.50 22.07 -24.04
C LEU A 137 -83.47 22.08 -22.86
N LYS A 138 -82.99 22.54 -21.70
CA LYS A 138 -83.87 22.82 -20.56
C LYS A 138 -84.61 24.13 -20.87
N PRO A 139 -85.95 24.13 -20.99
CA PRO A 139 -86.68 25.38 -21.21
C PRO A 139 -86.53 26.30 -19.98
N PRO A 140 -86.48 27.63 -20.18
CA PRO A 140 -86.30 28.58 -19.10
C PRO A 140 -87.51 28.53 -18.15
N PRO A 141 -87.30 28.70 -16.83
CA PRO A 141 -88.39 28.63 -15.85
C PRO A 141 -89.38 29.79 -16.03
N GLU A 142 -90.66 29.51 -15.84
CA GLU A 142 -91.73 30.52 -15.86
C GLU A 142 -91.56 31.50 -14.69
N GLU A 143 -91.46 32.78 -15.01
CA GLU A 143 -91.44 33.87 -14.04
C GLU A 143 -92.88 34.13 -13.60
N ARG A 144 -93.22 33.77 -12.36
CA ARG A 144 -94.52 34.14 -11.76
C ARG A 144 -94.39 35.52 -11.13
N LEU A 145 -95.09 36.49 -11.72
CA LEU A 145 -95.31 37.82 -11.15
C LEU A 145 -96.15 37.73 -9.86
N ILE A 146 -95.71 38.44 -8.82
CA ILE A 146 -96.55 39.05 -7.79
C ILE A 146 -96.40 40.56 -7.95
#